data_AF-A0A1L9PLT9-F1
#
_entry.id   AF-A0A1L9PLT9-F1
#
_cell.length_a   1.000
_cell.length_b   1.000
_cell.length_c   1.000
_cell.angle_alpha   90.00
_cell.angle_beta   90.00
_cell.angle_gamma   90.00
#
_symmetry.space_group_name_H-M   'P 1'
#
loop_
_entity.id
_entity.type
_entity.pdbx_description
1 polymer ?
#
loop_
_entity_poly.entity_id
_entity_poly.type
_entity_poly.pdbx_seq_one_letter_code
_entity_poly.pdbx_strand_id
1 'polypeptide(L)'
;MSAIFLLLFGLFGIYCTYLEANGTALIHDLIAAGTLPNSHIPLRTVYTRFQPLDRILTHIVVFLWPVTNQHPLLTLHATNFLAGTNAIWTLLLIEGYRRGNAKTAASYPTIFTLGQYLTSPVGISIYTTLHLATSRTKNPTRHTLAVPITVLRIIPVVTIIGLIVPVAVLHSVSDDMKQIFIAAWQFWPVYASMVIFFAYAVLSRFTKASETETETDTDIIQLIYGLCLFTTAIPHFRYITFIFLRAVFTGDIRFFYLRDRFDFVLQRPWTNPVSVEEGLHVFLDWSYLVTSLAFLVWAGSLYRSYSRTGYGKLALLVVLGILAGPIAAAVVLLWEREMVILGQSDTSTQSSGAKSGSGMGKWERGWKVLRFD
;
A
#
# COMPACT_ATOMS: atom_id res chain seq x y z
N MET A 1 -17.85 8.59 13.81
CA MET A 1 -18.22 8.76 12.39
C MET A 1 -17.23 8.05 11.46
N SER A 2 -15.92 8.37 11.48
CA SER A 2 -14.93 7.75 10.56
C SER A 2 -14.87 6.21 10.62
N ALA A 3 -14.94 5.61 11.80
CA ALA A 3 -14.90 4.14 11.96
C ALA A 3 -16.05 3.41 11.22
N ILE A 4 -17.26 3.98 11.22
CA ILE A 4 -18.42 3.41 10.52
C ILE A 4 -18.19 3.47 9.01
N PHE A 5 -17.72 4.62 8.49
CA PHE A 5 -17.38 4.75 7.08
C PHE A 5 -16.29 3.75 6.63
N LEU A 6 -15.27 3.51 7.47
CA LEU A 6 -14.23 2.54 7.17
C LEU A 6 -14.80 1.11 7.05
N LEU A 7 -15.67 0.70 7.98
CA LEU A 7 -16.35 -0.61 7.87
C LEU A 7 -17.26 -0.70 6.64
N LEU A 8 -17.97 0.39 6.29
CA LEU A 8 -18.77 0.45 5.07
C LEU A 8 -17.90 0.32 3.81
N PHE A 9 -16.70 0.88 3.78
CA PHE A 9 -15.75 0.62 2.69
C PHE A 9 -15.35 -0.86 2.61
N GLY A 10 -15.20 -1.55 3.74
CA GLY A 10 -14.90 -2.98 3.76
C GLY A 10 -16.02 -3.81 3.15
N LEU A 11 -17.27 -3.54 3.56
CA LEU A 11 -18.46 -4.19 3.01
C LEU A 11 -18.66 -3.88 1.52
N PHE A 12 -18.48 -2.62 1.13
CA PHE A 12 -18.53 -2.21 -0.27
C PHE A 12 -17.41 -2.87 -1.08
N GLY A 13 -16.22 -3.02 -0.52
CA GLY A 13 -15.11 -3.74 -1.12
C GLY A 13 -15.44 -5.22 -1.36
N ILE A 14 -16.07 -5.90 -0.40
CA ILE A 14 -16.59 -7.27 -0.59
C ILE A 14 -17.59 -7.29 -1.75
N TYR A 15 -18.56 -6.38 -1.73
CA TYR A 15 -19.56 -6.28 -2.78
C TYR A 15 -18.91 -6.13 -4.16
N CYS A 16 -17.94 -5.23 -4.30
CA CYS A 16 -17.28 -4.97 -5.58
C CYS A 16 -16.31 -6.05 -6.04
N THR A 17 -15.82 -6.92 -5.15
CA THR A 17 -14.75 -7.89 -5.48
C THR A 17 -15.19 -9.35 -5.44
N TYR A 18 -16.30 -9.70 -4.77
CA TYR A 18 -16.73 -11.09 -4.59
C TYR A 18 -18.08 -11.45 -5.20
N LEU A 19 -19.01 -10.52 -5.45
CA LEU A 19 -20.35 -10.85 -5.92
C LEU A 19 -20.43 -10.92 -7.45
N GLU A 20 -19.81 -11.95 -8.03
CA GLU A 20 -19.90 -12.37 -9.45
C GLU A 20 -19.07 -11.58 -10.48
N ALA A 21 -18.53 -10.41 -10.12
CA ALA A 21 -17.87 -9.52 -11.09
C ALA A 21 -16.36 -9.71 -11.33
N ASN A 22 -15.70 -10.69 -10.70
CA ASN A 22 -14.23 -10.90 -10.82
C ASN A 22 -13.83 -12.11 -11.68
N GLY A 23 -14.80 -12.82 -12.27
CA GLY A 23 -14.53 -13.96 -13.16
C GLY A 23 -14.21 -15.27 -12.43
N THR A 24 -14.58 -15.41 -11.16
CA THR A 24 -14.33 -16.64 -10.38
C THR A 24 -14.83 -17.92 -11.07
N ALA A 25 -15.98 -17.88 -11.76
CA ALA A 25 -16.47 -19.03 -12.53
C ALA A 25 -15.49 -19.44 -13.66
N LEU A 26 -14.92 -18.47 -14.38
CA LEU A 26 -13.94 -18.71 -15.44
C LEU A 26 -12.65 -19.32 -14.90
N ILE A 27 -12.26 -18.97 -13.67
CA ILE A 27 -11.10 -19.56 -12.98
C ILE A 27 -11.35 -21.05 -12.74
N HIS A 28 -12.54 -21.44 -12.28
CA HIS A 28 -12.88 -22.84 -12.06
C HIS A 28 -12.80 -23.68 -13.35
N ASP A 29 -13.29 -23.13 -14.47
CA ASP A 29 -13.23 -23.80 -15.77
C ASP A 29 -11.77 -24.03 -16.23
N LEU A 30 -10.90 -23.02 -16.06
CA LEU A 30 -9.48 -23.13 -16.40
C LEU A 30 -8.73 -24.12 -15.50
N ILE A 31 -9.04 -24.13 -14.20
CA ILE A 31 -8.47 -25.11 -13.27
C ILE A 31 -8.88 -26.53 -13.68
N ALA A 32 -10.14 -26.73 -14.08
CA ALA A 32 -10.61 -28.02 -14.56
C ALA A 32 -9.93 -28.43 -15.89
N ALA A 33 -9.66 -27.47 -16.77
CA ALA A 33 -8.91 -27.69 -18.02
C ALA A 33 -7.41 -27.97 -17.79
N GLY A 34 -6.87 -27.61 -16.62
CA GLY A 34 -5.47 -27.84 -16.28
C GLY A 34 -4.49 -26.92 -17.01
N THR A 35 -4.94 -25.77 -17.49
CA THR A 35 -4.12 -24.82 -18.25
C THR A 35 -4.22 -23.39 -17.69
N LEU A 36 -3.19 -22.59 -17.94
CA LEU A 36 -3.21 -21.16 -17.61
C LEU A 36 -4.07 -20.36 -18.59
N PRO A 37 -4.67 -19.22 -18.17
CA PRO A 37 -5.52 -18.39 -19.02
C PRO A 37 -4.88 -18.07 -20.37
N ASN A 38 -5.67 -18.19 -21.44
CA ASN A 38 -5.28 -17.86 -22.82
C ASN A 38 -3.91 -18.44 -23.23
N SER A 39 -3.62 -19.67 -22.80
CA SER A 39 -2.36 -20.34 -23.10
C SER A 39 -2.53 -21.86 -23.14
N HIS A 40 -1.52 -22.55 -23.67
CA HIS A 40 -1.40 -24.01 -23.60
C HIS A 40 -0.43 -24.45 -22.48
N ILE A 41 -0.09 -23.55 -21.56
CA ILE A 41 0.88 -23.81 -20.51
C ILE A 41 0.20 -24.66 -19.41
N PRO A 42 0.79 -25.79 -19.00
CA PRO A 42 0.27 -26.61 -17.93
C PRO A 42 0.16 -25.86 -16.60
N LEU A 43 -0.97 -26.03 -15.93
CA LEU A 43 -1.23 -25.46 -14.62
C LEU A 43 -0.60 -26.30 -13.50
N ARG A 44 0.20 -25.65 -12.64
CA ARG A 44 0.70 -26.25 -11.40
C ARG A 44 -0.40 -26.27 -10.34
N THR A 45 -0.68 -27.47 -9.83
CA THR A 45 -1.68 -27.70 -8.77
C THR A 45 -1.09 -28.17 -7.45
N VAL A 46 0.21 -28.44 -7.41
CA VAL A 46 0.92 -28.90 -6.20
C VAL A 46 2.07 -27.94 -5.90
N TYR A 47 1.99 -27.27 -4.74
CA TYR A 47 2.99 -26.32 -4.26
C TYR A 47 3.63 -26.81 -2.96
N THR A 48 2.80 -27.22 -2.02
CA THR A 48 3.19 -27.58 -0.64
C THR A 48 2.86 -29.02 -0.27
N ARG A 49 2.03 -29.70 -1.09
CA ARG A 49 1.41 -31.00 -0.80
C ARG A 49 0.35 -30.96 0.31
N PHE A 50 0.01 -29.78 0.82
CA PHE A 50 -1.14 -29.58 1.69
C PHE A 50 -2.33 -29.11 0.85
N GLN A 51 -3.23 -30.05 0.55
CA GLN A 51 -4.30 -29.86 -0.45
C GLN A 51 -5.14 -28.57 -0.27
N PRO A 52 -5.56 -28.17 0.95
CA PRO A 52 -6.34 -26.93 1.12
C PRO A 52 -5.57 -25.68 0.68
N LEU A 53 -4.27 -25.62 1.02
CA LEU A 53 -3.42 -24.50 0.65
C LEU A 53 -3.10 -24.51 -0.85
N ASP A 54 -2.80 -25.68 -1.40
CA ASP A 54 -2.50 -25.83 -2.82
C ASP A 54 -3.70 -25.39 -3.70
N ARG A 55 -4.93 -25.71 -3.29
CA ARG A 55 -6.14 -25.21 -3.96
C ARG A 55 -6.22 -23.68 -3.99
N ILE A 56 -5.97 -23.02 -2.86
CA ILE A 56 -5.98 -21.54 -2.78
C ILE A 56 -4.89 -20.96 -3.68
N LEU A 57 -3.68 -21.50 -3.63
CA LEU A 57 -2.56 -21.02 -4.43
C LEU A 57 -2.79 -21.19 -5.92
N THR A 58 -3.36 -22.32 -6.36
CA THR A 58 -3.74 -22.53 -7.75
C THR A 58 -4.74 -21.47 -8.23
N HIS A 59 -5.76 -21.14 -7.43
CA HIS A 59 -6.72 -20.08 -7.80
C HIS A 59 -6.02 -18.72 -7.95
N ILE A 60 -5.16 -18.36 -6.99
CA ILE A 60 -4.43 -17.09 -7.05
C ILE A 60 -3.48 -17.04 -8.25
N VAL A 61 -2.80 -18.14 -8.58
CA VAL A 61 -1.90 -18.20 -9.73
C VAL A 61 -2.66 -18.03 -11.04
N VAL A 62 -3.80 -18.70 -11.23
CA VAL A 62 -4.65 -18.52 -12.42
C VAL A 62 -5.15 -17.08 -12.50
N PHE A 63 -5.59 -16.52 -11.37
CA PHE A 63 -6.10 -15.15 -11.31
C PHE A 63 -5.05 -14.08 -11.63
N LEU A 64 -3.83 -14.23 -11.13
CA LEU A 64 -2.75 -13.25 -11.31
C LEU A 64 -1.89 -13.49 -12.56
N TRP A 65 -2.05 -14.64 -13.23
CA TRP A 65 -1.30 -14.98 -14.44
C TRP A 65 -1.34 -13.88 -15.53
N PRO A 66 -2.50 -13.26 -15.83
CA PRO A 66 -2.59 -12.22 -16.87
C PRO A 66 -1.67 -11.01 -16.65
N VAL A 67 -1.29 -10.71 -15.40
CA VAL A 67 -0.39 -9.61 -15.05
C VAL A 67 1.03 -9.83 -15.55
N THR A 68 1.44 -11.09 -15.77
CA THR A 68 2.85 -11.41 -15.96
C THR A 68 3.33 -11.28 -17.40
N ASN A 69 2.45 -11.40 -18.40
CA ASN A 69 2.91 -11.63 -19.77
C ASN A 69 1.92 -11.26 -20.90
N GLN A 70 0.65 -10.98 -20.60
CA GLN A 70 -0.37 -10.98 -21.66
C GLN A 70 -0.92 -9.60 -22.01
N HIS A 71 -0.84 -8.63 -21.09
CA HIS A 71 -1.38 -7.28 -21.32
C HIS A 71 -0.51 -6.19 -20.69
N PRO A 72 0.25 -5.40 -21.49
CA PRO A 72 1.13 -4.35 -20.97
C PRO A 72 0.42 -3.34 -20.07
N LEU A 73 -0.85 -3.06 -20.36
CA LEU A 73 -1.65 -2.11 -19.62
C LEU A 73 -2.19 -2.68 -18.30
N LEU A 74 -2.60 -3.95 -18.29
CA LEU A 74 -2.95 -4.66 -17.05
C LEU A 74 -1.73 -4.79 -16.14
N THR A 75 -0.55 -5.03 -16.72
CA THR A 75 0.73 -5.05 -16.01
C THR A 75 1.03 -3.70 -15.38
N LEU A 76 0.81 -2.60 -16.12
CA LEU A 76 0.98 -1.24 -15.61
C LEU A 76 0.01 -0.94 -14.46
N HIS A 77 -1.25 -1.33 -14.58
CA HIS A 77 -2.26 -1.17 -13.52
C HIS A 77 -1.92 -1.99 -12.27
N ALA A 78 -1.57 -3.26 -12.44
CA ALA A 78 -1.14 -4.11 -11.34
C ALA A 78 0.12 -3.58 -10.65
N THR A 79 1.06 -3.00 -11.41
CA THR A 79 2.25 -2.33 -10.85
C THR A 79 1.85 -1.13 -9.99
N ASN A 80 0.88 -0.32 -10.44
CA ASN A 80 0.34 0.79 -9.67
C ASN A 80 -0.34 0.31 -8.37
N PHE A 81 -1.20 -0.71 -8.48
CA PHE A 81 -1.86 -1.34 -7.34
C PHE A 81 -0.86 -1.88 -6.32
N LEU A 82 0.15 -2.61 -6.79
CA LEU A 82 1.18 -3.22 -5.97
C LEU A 82 1.98 -2.16 -5.21
N ALA A 83 2.43 -1.11 -5.90
CA ALA A 83 3.23 -0.07 -5.29
C ALA A 83 2.43 0.74 -4.25
N GLY A 84 1.16 1.03 -4.54
CA GLY A 84 0.19 1.59 -3.59
C GLY A 84 0.04 0.74 -2.33
N THR A 85 -0.25 -0.54 -2.52
CA THR A 85 -0.46 -1.50 -1.42
C THR A 85 0.79 -1.68 -0.57
N ASN A 86 1.98 -1.69 -1.19
CA ASN A 86 3.25 -1.78 -0.50
C ASN A 86 3.52 -0.54 0.39
N ALA A 87 3.20 0.67 -0.09
CA ALA A 87 3.32 1.88 0.70
C ALA A 87 2.35 1.88 1.89
N ILE A 88 1.10 1.44 1.69
CA ILE A 88 0.14 1.24 2.78
C ILE A 88 0.74 0.30 3.81
N TRP A 89 1.14 -0.91 3.42
CA TRP A 89 1.69 -1.90 4.33
C TRP A 89 2.91 -1.38 5.11
N THR A 90 3.81 -0.67 4.43
CA THR A 90 5.00 -0.05 5.04
C THR A 90 4.61 0.98 6.13
N LEU A 91 3.60 1.81 5.86
CA LEU A 91 3.12 2.79 6.84
C LEU A 91 2.35 2.14 7.99
N LEU A 92 1.61 1.05 7.72
CA LEU A 92 0.96 0.26 8.77
C LEU A 92 1.99 -0.41 9.68
N LEU A 93 3.12 -0.88 9.14
CA LEU A 93 4.23 -1.39 9.94
C LEU A 93 4.78 -0.33 10.87
N ILE A 94 5.07 0.87 10.35
CA ILE A 94 5.57 1.97 11.19
C ILE A 94 4.60 2.22 12.33
N GLU A 95 3.30 2.38 12.04
CA GLU A 95 2.27 2.55 13.07
C GLU A 95 2.23 1.37 14.05
N GLY A 96 2.34 0.13 13.58
CA GLY A 96 2.31 -1.04 14.46
C GLY A 96 3.47 -1.11 15.45
N TYR A 97 4.64 -0.63 15.05
CA TYR A 97 5.82 -0.57 15.92
C TYR A 97 5.93 0.72 16.74
N ARG A 98 4.97 1.64 16.64
CA ARG A 98 4.94 2.83 17.52
C ARG A 98 4.69 2.42 18.97
N ARG A 99 5.41 3.04 19.90
CA ARG A 99 5.25 2.81 21.35
C ARG A 99 3.82 3.04 21.83
N GLY A 100 3.12 4.02 21.26
CA GLY A 100 1.71 4.31 21.59
C GLY A 100 0.75 3.18 21.22
N ASN A 101 1.14 2.30 20.30
CA ASN A 101 0.35 1.17 19.83
C ASN A 101 0.76 -0.16 20.47
N ALA A 102 1.81 -0.17 21.29
CA ALA A 102 2.23 -1.38 22.00
C ALA A 102 1.04 -1.97 22.78
N LYS A 103 0.80 -3.28 22.57
CA LYS A 103 -0.29 -4.05 23.18
C LYS A 103 -1.71 -3.64 22.77
N THR A 104 -1.87 -2.89 21.67
CA THR A 104 -3.19 -2.62 21.07
C THR A 104 -3.36 -3.42 19.78
N ALA A 105 -4.58 -3.46 19.23
CA ALA A 105 -4.83 -4.10 17.94
C ALA A 105 -4.01 -3.44 16.80
N ALA A 106 -3.69 -2.15 16.93
CA ALA A 106 -2.85 -1.43 15.97
C ALA A 106 -1.42 -1.99 15.90
N SER A 107 -0.91 -2.68 16.93
CA SER A 107 0.43 -3.28 16.88
C SER A 107 0.58 -4.45 15.91
N TYR A 108 -0.53 -4.94 15.35
CA TYR A 108 -0.56 -6.12 14.49
C TYR A 108 -0.96 -5.74 13.06
N PRO A 109 -0.04 -5.19 12.24
CA PRO A 109 -0.28 -4.94 10.82
C PRO A 109 -0.57 -6.22 10.03
N THR A 110 -0.30 -7.40 10.61
CA THR A 110 -0.76 -8.69 10.09
C THR A 110 -2.28 -8.80 9.97
N ILE A 111 -3.07 -8.01 10.71
CA ILE A 111 -4.53 -7.94 10.53
C ILE A 111 -4.87 -7.47 9.11
N PHE A 112 -4.15 -6.46 8.60
CA PHE A 112 -4.30 -6.02 7.21
C PHE A 112 -3.95 -7.16 6.25
N THR A 113 -2.81 -7.83 6.47
CA THR A 113 -2.38 -8.98 5.67
C THR A 113 -3.39 -10.12 5.66
N LEU A 114 -3.99 -10.46 6.80
CA LEU A 114 -4.99 -11.53 6.87
C LEU A 114 -6.27 -11.14 6.12
N GLY A 115 -6.73 -9.90 6.28
CA GLY A 115 -7.89 -9.41 5.56
C GLY A 115 -7.65 -9.24 4.06
N GLN A 116 -6.41 -8.99 3.61
CA GLN A 116 -6.06 -8.86 2.20
C GLN A 116 -6.34 -10.15 1.40
N TYR A 117 -6.24 -11.32 2.05
CA TYR A 117 -6.53 -12.62 1.41
C TYR A 117 -8.01 -12.79 1.08
N LEU A 118 -8.88 -12.02 1.74
CA LEU A 118 -10.23 -11.78 1.23
C LEU A 118 -10.11 -10.74 0.12
N THR A 119 -9.79 -9.51 0.49
CA THR A 119 -9.54 -8.43 -0.47
C THR A 119 -8.88 -7.25 0.25
N SER A 120 -8.02 -6.49 -0.41
CA SER A 120 -7.31 -5.34 0.20
C SER A 120 -8.24 -4.34 0.92
N PRO A 121 -9.44 -4.00 0.39
CA PRO A 121 -10.44 -3.19 1.08
C PRO A 121 -10.84 -3.71 2.45
N VAL A 122 -11.06 -5.03 2.59
CA VAL A 122 -11.45 -5.64 3.86
C VAL A 122 -10.32 -5.54 4.86
N GLY A 123 -9.10 -5.90 4.44
CA GLY A 123 -7.91 -5.78 5.29
C GLY A 123 -7.72 -4.36 5.80
N ILE A 124 -7.76 -3.37 4.91
CA ILE A 124 -7.48 -1.99 5.31
C ILE A 124 -8.59 -1.43 6.18
N SER A 125 -9.85 -1.71 5.87
CA SER A 125 -11.01 -1.25 6.63
C SER A 125 -11.03 -1.79 8.05
N ILE A 126 -10.75 -3.09 8.22
CA ILE A 126 -10.66 -3.71 9.56
C ILE A 126 -9.50 -3.09 10.34
N TYR A 127 -8.29 -3.07 9.76
CA TYR A 127 -7.11 -2.55 10.45
C TYR A 127 -7.30 -1.09 10.87
N THR A 128 -7.72 -0.22 9.94
CA THR A 128 -7.86 1.22 10.20
C THR A 128 -8.97 1.51 11.21
N THR A 129 -10.05 0.74 11.21
CA THR A 129 -11.11 0.83 12.22
C THR A 129 -10.59 0.47 13.60
N LEU A 130 -9.94 -0.70 13.73
CA LEU A 130 -9.34 -1.14 14.98
C LEU A 130 -8.26 -0.17 15.47
N HIS A 131 -7.47 0.38 14.55
CA HIS A 131 -6.51 1.42 14.86
C HIS A 131 -7.21 2.65 15.44
N LEU A 132 -8.20 3.24 14.76
CA LEU A 132 -8.90 4.42 15.30
C LEU A 132 -9.62 4.17 16.62
N ALA A 133 -10.01 2.93 16.91
CA ALA A 133 -10.67 2.54 18.15
C ALA A 133 -9.69 2.33 19.31
N THR A 134 -8.49 1.81 19.06
CA THR A 134 -7.58 1.31 20.11
C THR A 134 -6.24 2.06 20.19
N SER A 135 -5.82 2.74 19.13
CA SER A 135 -4.53 3.41 19.03
C SER A 135 -4.45 4.66 19.90
N ARG A 136 -3.34 4.78 20.63
CA ARG A 136 -2.99 6.03 21.33
C ARG A 136 -2.30 7.05 20.41
N THR A 137 -1.82 6.63 19.23
CA THR A 137 -1.20 7.51 18.22
C THR A 137 -2.21 8.42 17.52
N LYS A 138 -3.51 8.23 17.78
CA LYS A 138 -4.56 9.18 17.42
C LYS A 138 -4.42 10.54 18.10
N ASN A 139 -3.95 10.56 19.34
CA ASN A 139 -3.60 11.79 20.07
C ASN A 139 -2.08 11.83 20.26
N PRO A 140 -1.34 12.10 19.18
CA PRO A 140 0.08 11.81 19.12
C PRO A 140 0.91 12.77 19.98
N THR A 141 1.79 12.19 20.79
CA THR A 141 2.97 12.83 21.37
C THR A 141 4.22 12.17 20.82
N ARG A 142 5.39 12.81 20.97
CA ARG A 142 6.69 12.24 20.57
C ARG A 142 6.92 10.85 21.14
N HIS A 143 6.65 10.67 22.43
CA HIS A 143 6.80 9.38 23.09
C HIS A 143 5.88 8.32 22.46
N THR A 144 4.62 8.67 22.16
CA THR A 144 3.70 7.71 21.52
C THR A 144 4.08 7.40 20.07
N LEU A 145 4.72 8.34 19.36
CA LEU A 145 5.18 8.15 18.00
C LEU A 145 6.55 7.49 17.89
N ALA A 146 7.25 7.25 19.01
CA ALA A 146 8.55 6.61 18.97
C ALA A 146 8.50 5.20 18.38
N VAL A 147 9.45 4.88 17.51
CA VAL A 147 9.61 3.57 16.86
C VAL A 147 11.03 3.07 17.15
N PRO A 148 11.24 1.79 17.51
CA PRO A 148 12.57 1.26 17.74
C PRO A 148 13.48 1.45 16.53
N ILE A 149 14.69 1.98 16.75
CA ILE A 149 15.65 2.32 15.68
C ILE A 149 16.01 1.13 14.80
N THR A 150 16.15 -0.05 15.41
CA THR A 150 16.43 -1.31 14.72
C THR A 150 15.35 -1.60 13.70
N VAL A 151 14.08 -1.47 14.07
CA VAL A 151 12.94 -1.68 13.17
C VAL A 151 12.96 -0.64 12.05
N LEU A 152 13.15 0.63 12.37
CA LEU A 152 13.21 1.71 11.36
C LEU A 152 14.30 1.46 10.30
N ARG A 153 15.48 0.97 10.69
CA ARG A 153 16.56 0.67 9.75
C ARG A 153 16.26 -0.51 8.82
N ILE A 154 15.44 -1.47 9.26
CA ILE A 154 15.12 -2.68 8.50
C ILE A 154 13.97 -2.44 7.52
N ILE A 155 13.01 -1.58 7.87
CA ILE A 155 11.81 -1.32 7.06
C ILE A 155 12.14 -1.00 5.59
N PRO A 156 13.02 -0.03 5.25
CA PRO A 156 13.35 0.28 3.87
C PRO A 156 13.82 -0.93 3.07
N VAL A 157 14.68 -1.76 3.67
CA VAL A 157 15.26 -2.94 3.02
C VAL A 157 14.16 -3.95 2.71
N VAL A 158 13.31 -4.26 3.70
CA VAL A 158 12.23 -5.24 3.56
C VAL A 158 11.16 -4.75 2.56
N THR A 159 10.82 -3.46 2.59
CA THR A 159 9.89 -2.84 1.65
C THR A 159 10.42 -2.88 0.21
N ILE A 160 11.71 -2.62 0.00
CA ILE A 160 12.35 -2.68 -1.32
C ILE A 160 12.37 -4.12 -1.84
N ILE A 161 12.76 -5.08 -1.01
CA ILE A 161 12.78 -6.51 -1.38
C ILE A 161 11.36 -6.98 -1.73
N GLY A 162 10.36 -6.63 -0.91
CA GLY A 162 8.96 -7.01 -1.12
C GLY A 162 8.34 -6.45 -2.40
N LEU A 163 8.82 -5.29 -2.88
CA LEU A 163 8.32 -4.63 -4.09
C LEU A 163 9.11 -5.00 -5.35
N ILE A 164 10.44 -4.98 -5.30
CA ILE A 164 11.29 -5.06 -6.50
C ILE A 164 11.48 -6.51 -6.96
N VAL A 165 11.75 -7.43 -6.03
CA VAL A 165 12.05 -8.83 -6.38
C VAL A 165 10.92 -9.47 -7.19
N PRO A 166 9.63 -9.33 -6.84
CA PRO A 166 8.55 -9.94 -7.61
C PRO A 166 8.50 -9.41 -9.04
N VAL A 167 8.56 -8.08 -9.22
CA VAL A 167 8.43 -7.45 -10.55
C VAL A 167 9.64 -7.79 -11.44
N ALA A 168 10.84 -7.74 -10.88
CA ALA A 168 12.08 -7.97 -11.62
C ALA A 168 12.25 -9.44 -12.06
N VAL A 169 11.84 -10.38 -11.20
CA VAL A 169 12.08 -11.81 -11.44
C VAL A 169 11.03 -12.41 -12.39
N LEU A 170 9.78 -11.94 -12.35
CA LEU A 170 8.68 -12.55 -13.12
C LEU A 170 8.91 -12.55 -14.64
N HIS A 171 9.70 -11.62 -15.18
CA HIS A 171 9.95 -11.52 -16.63
C HIS A 171 11.13 -12.39 -17.11
N SER A 172 11.96 -12.91 -16.20
CA SER A 172 13.26 -13.51 -16.54
C SER A 172 13.34 -15.01 -16.25
N VAL A 173 12.23 -15.64 -15.87
CA VAL A 173 12.19 -17.04 -15.41
C VAL A 173 11.24 -17.89 -16.25
N SER A 174 11.33 -19.22 -16.15
CA SER A 174 10.43 -20.15 -16.85
C SER A 174 8.99 -20.03 -16.34
N ASP A 175 8.02 -20.42 -17.16
CA ASP A 175 6.60 -20.29 -16.78
C ASP A 175 6.22 -21.11 -15.54
N ASP A 176 6.80 -22.30 -15.33
CA ASP A 176 6.64 -23.06 -14.09
C ASP A 176 7.19 -22.30 -12.88
N MET A 177 8.36 -21.68 -13.03
CA MET A 177 8.97 -20.88 -11.98
C MET A 177 8.16 -19.61 -11.68
N LYS A 178 7.54 -18.98 -12.69
CA LYS A 178 6.62 -17.85 -12.49
C LYS A 178 5.44 -18.23 -11.61
N GLN A 179 4.83 -19.39 -11.85
CA GLN A 179 3.73 -19.90 -11.01
C GLN A 179 4.17 -20.05 -9.54
N ILE A 180 5.38 -20.57 -9.30
CA ILE A 180 5.96 -20.66 -7.94
C ILE A 180 6.16 -19.27 -7.34
N PHE A 181 6.73 -18.32 -8.08
CA PHE A 181 6.96 -16.96 -7.58
C PHE A 181 5.65 -16.23 -7.25
N ILE A 182 4.63 -16.34 -8.11
CA ILE A 182 3.30 -15.76 -7.84
C ILE A 182 2.73 -16.33 -6.53
N ALA A 183 2.80 -17.65 -6.34
CA ALA A 183 2.29 -18.32 -5.14
C ALA A 183 3.09 -17.95 -3.88
N ALA A 184 4.42 -17.99 -3.95
CA ALA A 184 5.29 -17.66 -2.82
C ALA A 184 5.16 -16.18 -2.40
N TRP A 185 4.94 -15.30 -3.37
CA TRP A 185 4.80 -13.88 -3.11
C TRP A 185 3.53 -13.53 -2.31
N GLN A 186 2.47 -14.34 -2.36
CA GLN A 186 1.26 -14.07 -1.56
C GLN A 186 1.53 -13.96 -0.05
N PHE A 187 2.58 -14.64 0.42
CA PHE A 187 2.98 -14.65 1.82
C PHE A 187 4.03 -13.58 2.17
N TRP A 188 4.30 -12.63 1.27
CA TRP A 188 5.34 -11.63 1.47
C TRP A 188 5.24 -10.82 2.77
N PRO A 189 4.05 -10.39 3.21
CA PRO A 189 3.98 -9.62 4.44
C PRO A 189 4.33 -10.48 5.67
N VAL A 190 4.11 -11.79 5.59
CA VAL A 190 4.41 -12.74 6.67
C VAL A 190 5.92 -12.90 6.81
N TYR A 191 6.62 -13.29 5.74
CA TYR A 191 8.08 -13.45 5.82
C TYR A 191 8.79 -12.13 6.09
N ALA A 192 8.27 -11.01 5.59
CA ALA A 192 8.77 -9.67 5.86
C ALA A 192 8.63 -9.30 7.35
N SER A 193 7.47 -9.59 7.95
CA SER A 193 7.24 -9.41 9.39
C SER A 193 8.14 -10.32 10.24
N MET A 194 8.38 -11.57 9.80
CA MET A 194 9.31 -12.48 10.46
C MET A 194 10.74 -11.92 10.44
N VAL A 195 11.21 -11.41 9.30
CA VAL A 195 12.54 -10.78 9.18
C VAL A 195 12.68 -9.61 10.15
N ILE A 196 11.70 -8.71 10.18
CA ILE A 196 11.71 -7.58 11.13
C ILE A 196 11.73 -8.08 12.58
N PHE A 197 10.88 -9.06 12.92
CA PHE A 197 10.81 -9.63 14.26
C PHE A 197 12.13 -10.25 14.70
N PHE A 198 12.72 -11.13 13.87
CA PHE A 198 13.98 -11.79 14.19
C PHE A 198 15.14 -10.80 14.25
N ALA A 199 15.23 -9.88 13.30
CA ALA A 199 16.27 -8.88 13.29
C ALA A 199 16.12 -7.93 14.50
N TYR A 200 14.90 -7.57 14.90
CA TYR A 200 14.66 -6.87 16.16
C TYR A 200 15.12 -7.70 17.37
N ALA A 201 14.70 -8.96 17.49
CA ALA A 201 15.02 -9.83 18.62
C ALA A 201 16.53 -10.12 18.76
N VAL A 202 17.26 -10.19 17.65
CA VAL A 202 18.70 -10.43 17.61
C VAL A 202 19.49 -9.13 17.80
N LEU A 203 19.22 -8.10 16.98
CA LEU A 203 20.03 -6.87 16.98
C LEU A 203 19.78 -6.01 18.21
N SER A 204 18.57 -6.04 18.80
CA SER A 204 18.29 -5.32 20.06
C SER A 204 19.17 -5.78 21.23
N ARG A 205 19.74 -6.99 21.17
CA ARG A 205 20.69 -7.49 22.18
C ARG A 205 22.10 -6.93 22.02
N PHE A 206 22.45 -6.46 20.84
CA PHE A 206 23.79 -5.94 20.51
C PHE A 206 23.84 -4.42 20.46
N THR A 207 22.71 -3.75 20.25
CA THR A 207 22.58 -2.32 20.45
C THR A 207 22.51 -2.05 21.95
N LYS A 208 23.52 -1.38 22.52
CA LYS A 208 23.41 -0.83 23.89
C LYS A 208 22.12 0.00 23.91
N ALA A 209 21.17 -0.39 24.75
CA ALA A 209 20.02 0.41 25.09
C ALA A 209 20.56 1.70 25.72
N SER A 210 20.87 2.68 24.88
CA SER A 210 21.12 4.02 25.35
C SER A 210 19.77 4.50 25.87
N GLU A 211 19.76 5.06 27.07
CA GLU A 211 18.56 5.65 27.69
C GLU A 211 17.89 6.72 26.80
N THR A 212 18.52 7.10 25.68
CA THR A 212 18.00 7.93 24.57
C THR A 212 17.15 7.19 23.53
N GLU A 213 16.84 5.88 23.69
CA GLU A 213 15.92 5.13 22.80
C GLU A 213 14.51 5.75 22.67
N THR A 214 14.20 6.81 23.42
CA THR A 214 13.03 7.68 23.24
C THR A 214 13.05 8.51 21.95
N GLU A 215 14.21 8.69 21.31
CA GLU A 215 14.32 9.46 20.08
C GLU A 215 14.18 8.60 18.84
N THR A 216 13.12 8.89 18.09
CA THR A 216 12.92 8.39 16.74
C THR A 216 13.92 9.06 15.80
N ASP A 217 14.61 8.27 14.99
CA ASP A 217 15.46 8.81 13.94
C ASP A 217 14.59 9.42 12.83
N THR A 218 14.50 10.75 12.87
CA THR A 218 13.65 11.53 11.97
C THR A 218 14.14 11.45 10.52
N ASP A 219 15.44 11.29 10.30
CA ASP A 219 16.02 11.18 8.95
C ASP A 219 15.58 9.86 8.30
N ILE A 220 15.61 8.75 9.06
CA ILE A 220 15.13 7.46 8.56
C ILE A 220 13.61 7.50 8.32
N ILE A 221 12.84 8.16 9.19
CA ILE A 221 11.40 8.35 8.94
C ILE A 221 11.18 9.12 7.63
N GLN A 222 11.87 10.24 7.42
CA GLN A 222 11.77 11.00 6.18
C GLN A 222 12.13 10.16 4.95
N LEU A 223 13.16 9.32 5.06
CA LEU A 223 13.52 8.38 4.00
C LEU A 223 12.37 7.40 3.70
N ILE A 224 11.76 6.78 4.72
CA ILE A 224 10.67 5.83 4.53
C ILE A 224 9.45 6.51 3.89
N TYR A 225 9.05 7.69 4.38
CA TYR A 225 7.94 8.44 3.80
C TYR A 225 8.22 8.90 2.37
N GLY A 226 9.45 9.36 2.11
CA GLY A 226 9.92 9.68 0.76
C GLY A 226 9.83 8.47 -0.16
N LEU A 227 10.32 7.31 0.27
CA LEU A 227 10.23 6.05 -0.49
C LEU A 227 8.78 5.67 -0.77
N CYS A 228 7.88 5.72 0.22
CA CYS A 228 6.44 5.49 0.03
C CYS A 228 5.84 6.46 -0.98
N LEU A 229 6.18 7.75 -0.90
CA LEU A 229 5.70 8.76 -1.83
C LEU A 229 6.20 8.50 -3.25
N PHE A 230 7.50 8.25 -3.45
CA PHE A 230 8.08 7.96 -4.76
C PHE A 230 7.51 6.68 -5.37
N THR A 231 7.42 5.61 -4.59
CA THR A 231 6.93 4.31 -5.07
C THR A 231 5.46 4.36 -5.43
N THR A 232 4.65 5.23 -4.82
CA THR A 232 3.24 5.39 -5.21
C THR A 232 3.04 6.39 -6.34
N ALA A 233 3.70 7.54 -6.27
CA ALA A 233 3.52 8.62 -7.24
C ALA A 233 4.01 8.24 -8.64
N ILE A 234 5.15 7.56 -8.76
CA ILE A 234 5.73 7.25 -10.08
C ILE A 234 4.84 6.28 -10.89
N PRO A 235 4.42 5.12 -10.36
CA PRO A 235 3.51 4.23 -11.07
C PRO A 235 2.16 4.86 -11.37
N HIS A 236 1.59 5.64 -10.44
CA HIS A 236 0.32 6.33 -10.67
C HIS A 236 0.45 7.37 -11.78
N PHE A 237 1.50 8.19 -11.74
CA PHE A 237 1.78 9.19 -12.78
C PHE A 237 1.99 8.55 -14.15
N ARG A 238 2.71 7.42 -14.23
CA ARG A 238 2.89 6.65 -15.47
C ARG A 238 1.56 6.11 -15.98
N TYR A 239 0.72 5.59 -15.09
CA TYR A 239 -0.60 5.06 -15.42
C TYR A 239 -1.52 6.15 -15.99
N ILE A 240 -1.68 7.29 -15.30
CA ILE A 240 -2.53 8.39 -15.77
C ILE A 240 -1.99 9.04 -17.04
N THR A 241 -0.67 9.14 -17.19
CA THR A 241 -0.03 9.69 -18.41
C THR A 241 -0.29 8.78 -19.59
N PHE A 242 -0.18 7.47 -19.41
CA PHE A 242 -0.51 6.50 -20.45
C PHE A 242 -1.97 6.63 -20.90
N ILE A 243 -2.91 6.70 -19.95
CA ILE A 243 -4.34 6.90 -20.23
C ILE A 243 -4.57 8.22 -20.98
N PHE A 244 -3.99 9.31 -20.49
CA PHE A 244 -4.13 10.63 -21.08
C PHE A 244 -3.59 10.67 -22.52
N LEU A 245 -2.37 10.17 -22.76
CA LEU A 245 -1.79 10.13 -24.10
C LEU A 245 -2.63 9.27 -25.04
N ARG A 246 -3.12 8.11 -24.57
CA ARG A 246 -4.02 7.27 -25.37
C ARG A 246 -5.29 8.01 -25.77
N ALA A 247 -5.93 8.73 -24.85
CA ALA A 247 -7.12 9.53 -25.14
C ALA A 247 -6.84 10.66 -26.16
N VAL A 248 -5.70 11.35 -26.03
CA VAL A 248 -5.29 12.42 -26.96
C VAL A 248 -5.02 11.88 -28.36
N PHE A 249 -4.25 10.79 -28.49
CA PHE A 249 -3.84 10.26 -29.80
C PHE A 249 -4.95 9.49 -30.53
N THR A 250 -5.92 8.92 -29.81
CA THR A 250 -7.06 8.22 -30.43
C THR A 250 -8.20 9.16 -30.78
N GLY A 251 -8.18 10.41 -30.30
CA GLY A 251 -9.29 11.36 -30.44
C GLY A 251 -10.55 10.94 -29.66
N ASP A 252 -10.48 9.84 -28.91
CA ASP A 252 -11.60 9.31 -28.16
C ASP A 252 -11.57 9.82 -26.72
N ILE A 253 -12.13 11.01 -26.51
CA ILE A 253 -12.41 11.54 -25.17
C ILE A 253 -13.52 10.75 -24.43
N ARG A 254 -14.22 9.84 -25.12
CA ARG A 254 -15.19 8.91 -24.52
C ARG A 254 -14.51 7.69 -23.91
N PHE A 255 -13.18 7.74 -23.79
CA PHE A 255 -12.36 6.85 -22.95
C PHE A 255 -12.83 6.72 -21.49
N PHE A 256 -13.71 7.62 -21.04
CA PHE A 256 -14.39 7.54 -19.75
C PHE A 256 -15.75 6.80 -19.77
N TYR A 257 -16.26 6.36 -20.95
CA TYR A 257 -17.65 5.91 -21.09
C TYR A 257 -17.97 4.78 -22.09
N LEU A 258 -17.03 4.16 -22.82
CA LEU A 258 -17.37 3.09 -23.77
C LEU A 258 -16.78 1.71 -23.42
N ARG A 259 -17.44 0.67 -23.97
CA ARG A 259 -17.59 -0.69 -23.44
C ARG A 259 -16.91 -1.74 -24.33
N ASP A 260 -16.39 -1.36 -25.48
CA ASP A 260 -16.14 -2.32 -26.56
C ASP A 260 -14.64 -2.63 -26.67
N ARG A 261 -14.22 -3.52 -25.75
CA ARG A 261 -12.90 -4.18 -25.61
C ARG A 261 -11.80 -3.33 -24.96
N PHE A 262 -11.67 -3.50 -23.64
CA PHE A 262 -10.58 -2.94 -22.83
C PHE A 262 -10.41 -1.42 -22.95
N ASP A 263 -11.53 -0.72 -22.87
CA ASP A 263 -11.56 0.70 -22.56
C ASP A 263 -11.43 0.83 -21.04
N PHE A 264 -10.37 1.50 -20.60
CA PHE A 264 -9.97 1.68 -19.19
C PHE A 264 -10.88 2.71 -18.47
N VAL A 265 -12.18 2.54 -18.68
CA VAL A 265 -13.24 3.11 -17.86
C VAL A 265 -13.33 2.26 -16.61
N LEU A 266 -13.51 2.90 -15.44
CA LEU A 266 -13.88 2.19 -14.22
C LEU A 266 -15.08 1.27 -14.51
N GLN A 267 -14.81 -0.02 -14.67
CA GLN A 267 -15.84 -0.97 -15.08
C GLN A 267 -16.83 -1.13 -13.93
N ARG A 268 -18.11 -1.32 -14.26
CA ARG A 268 -19.12 -1.46 -13.21
C ARG A 268 -18.89 -2.80 -12.48
N PRO A 269 -18.84 -2.81 -11.14
CA PRO A 269 -18.51 -3.98 -10.32
C PRO A 269 -19.62 -5.02 -10.25
N TRP A 270 -20.64 -4.91 -11.12
CA TRP A 270 -21.74 -5.85 -11.28
C TRP A 270 -21.88 -6.30 -12.75
N THR A 271 -20.82 -6.13 -13.53
CA THR A 271 -20.73 -6.64 -14.90
C THR A 271 -19.99 -7.97 -14.85
N ASN A 272 -20.59 -9.01 -15.44
CA ASN A 272 -19.92 -10.31 -15.53
C ASN A 272 -18.78 -10.22 -16.55
N PRO A 273 -17.53 -10.49 -16.14
CA PRO A 273 -16.40 -10.43 -17.07
C PRO A 273 -16.48 -11.60 -18.05
N VAL A 274 -16.06 -11.36 -19.30
CA VAL A 274 -16.02 -12.40 -20.35
C VAL A 274 -14.68 -13.16 -20.36
N SER A 275 -13.70 -12.70 -19.59
CA SER A 275 -12.35 -13.26 -19.51
C SER A 275 -11.76 -13.08 -18.10
N VAL A 276 -10.74 -13.88 -17.75
CA VAL A 276 -10.04 -13.74 -16.45
C VAL A 276 -9.30 -12.40 -16.39
N GLU A 277 -8.78 -11.94 -17.51
CA GLU A 277 -8.11 -10.65 -17.70
C GLU A 277 -9.03 -9.50 -17.32
N GLU A 278 -10.26 -9.52 -17.84
CA GLU A 278 -11.28 -8.51 -17.53
C GLU A 278 -11.69 -8.59 -16.06
N GLY A 279 -11.92 -9.80 -15.53
CA GLY A 279 -12.25 -9.97 -14.10
C GLY A 279 -11.16 -9.45 -13.17
N LEU A 280 -9.88 -9.70 -13.52
CA LEU A 280 -8.73 -9.16 -12.80
C LEU A 280 -8.65 -7.64 -12.92
N HIS A 281 -8.95 -7.07 -14.09
CA HIS A 281 -9.01 -5.62 -14.28
C HIS A 281 -10.07 -4.97 -13.37
N VAL A 282 -11.31 -5.47 -13.39
CA VAL A 282 -12.40 -5.02 -12.48
C VAL A 282 -11.95 -5.11 -11.03
N PHE A 283 -11.37 -6.25 -10.64
CA PHE A 283 -10.89 -6.44 -9.28
C PHE A 283 -9.84 -5.40 -8.89
N LEU A 284 -8.82 -5.17 -9.73
CA LEU A 284 -7.75 -4.20 -9.45
C LEU A 284 -8.31 -2.78 -9.32
N ASP A 285 -9.24 -2.39 -10.19
CA ASP A 285 -9.89 -1.06 -10.15
C ASP A 285 -10.57 -0.81 -8.81
N TRP A 286 -11.51 -1.69 -8.44
CA TRP A 286 -12.32 -1.50 -7.23
C TRP A 286 -11.52 -1.76 -5.96
N SER A 287 -10.65 -2.77 -5.97
CA SER A 287 -9.76 -3.05 -4.85
C SER A 287 -8.83 -1.86 -4.59
N TYR A 288 -8.22 -1.27 -5.63
CA TYR A 288 -7.38 -0.08 -5.48
C TYR A 288 -8.16 1.12 -4.96
N LEU A 289 -9.29 1.44 -5.60
CA LEU A 289 -10.08 2.63 -5.29
C LEU A 289 -10.60 2.59 -3.85
N VAL A 290 -11.23 1.49 -3.45
CA VAL A 290 -11.81 1.37 -2.11
C VAL A 290 -10.71 1.31 -1.06
N THR A 291 -9.61 0.59 -1.31
CA THR A 291 -8.48 0.51 -0.37
C THR A 291 -7.85 1.88 -0.15
N SER A 292 -7.58 2.60 -1.23
CA SER A 292 -6.93 3.92 -1.17
C SER A 292 -7.81 4.99 -0.52
N LEU A 293 -9.13 4.97 -0.78
CA LEU A 293 -10.08 5.87 -0.12
C LEU A 293 -10.18 5.57 1.38
N ALA A 294 -10.28 4.30 1.77
CA ALA A 294 -10.29 3.92 3.19
C ALA A 294 -8.99 4.37 3.89
N PHE A 295 -7.84 4.18 3.24
CA PHE A 295 -6.55 4.62 3.76
C PHE A 295 -6.46 6.15 3.88
N LEU A 296 -6.96 6.90 2.89
CA LEU A 296 -6.99 8.36 2.92
C LEU A 296 -7.92 8.90 4.01
N VAL A 297 -9.09 8.29 4.22
CA VAL A 297 -10.01 8.65 5.32
C VAL A 297 -9.38 8.38 6.69
N TRP A 298 -8.65 7.28 6.83
CA TRP A 298 -7.88 6.99 8.03
C TRP A 298 -6.78 8.03 8.27
N ALA A 299 -5.94 8.31 7.27
CA ALA A 299 -4.88 9.31 7.35
C ALA A 299 -5.44 10.70 7.68
N GLY A 300 -6.53 11.12 7.03
CA GLY A 300 -7.23 12.37 7.32
C GLY A 300 -7.81 12.42 8.73
N SER A 301 -8.32 11.30 9.25
CA SER A 301 -8.81 11.22 10.64
C SER A 301 -7.68 11.39 11.67
N LEU A 302 -6.49 10.85 11.38
CA LEU A 302 -5.31 11.04 12.21
C LEU A 302 -4.77 12.48 12.11
N TYR A 303 -4.72 13.05 10.90
CA TYR A 303 -4.29 14.43 10.69
C TYR A 303 -5.19 15.44 11.40
N ARG A 304 -6.52 15.25 11.31
CA ARG A 304 -7.52 16.12 11.96
C ARG A 304 -7.37 16.20 13.48
N SER A 305 -6.78 15.17 14.09
CA SER A 305 -6.57 15.14 15.54
C SER A 305 -5.47 16.10 16.01
N TYR A 306 -4.62 16.59 15.09
CA TYR A 306 -3.56 17.56 15.39
C TYR A 306 -3.72 18.90 14.66
N SER A 307 -4.27 18.93 13.45
CA SER A 307 -4.42 20.15 12.65
C SER A 307 -5.79 20.25 12.00
N ARG A 308 -6.32 21.48 11.86
CA ARG A 308 -7.52 21.75 11.07
C ARG A 308 -7.13 21.92 9.60
N THR A 309 -7.71 21.11 8.73
CA THR A 309 -7.51 21.24 7.28
C THR A 309 -8.28 22.45 6.76
N GLY A 310 -7.57 23.48 6.29
CA GLY A 310 -8.17 24.58 5.53
C GLY A 310 -8.51 24.20 4.08
N TYR A 311 -9.28 25.04 3.39
CA TYR A 311 -9.68 24.80 1.99
C TYR A 311 -8.50 24.68 1.03
N GLY A 312 -7.42 25.46 1.24
CA GLY A 312 -6.21 25.39 0.42
C GLY A 312 -5.52 24.02 0.52
N LYS A 313 -5.42 23.48 1.73
CA LYS A 313 -4.86 22.13 1.95
C LYS A 313 -5.73 21.05 1.33
N LEU A 314 -7.05 21.17 1.42
CA LEU A 314 -7.96 20.23 0.77
C LEU A 314 -7.77 20.25 -0.76
N ALA A 315 -7.68 21.43 -1.37
CA ALA A 315 -7.42 21.57 -2.80
C ALA A 315 -6.09 20.93 -3.19
N LEU A 316 -5.03 21.15 -2.41
CA LEU A 316 -3.73 20.51 -2.63
C LEU A 316 -3.82 18.98 -2.57
N LEU A 317 -4.52 18.44 -1.58
CA LEU A 317 -4.70 16.98 -1.45
C LEU A 317 -5.51 16.38 -2.59
N VAL A 318 -6.49 17.13 -3.13
CA VAL A 318 -7.23 16.71 -4.33
C VAL A 318 -6.30 16.68 -5.54
N VAL A 319 -5.53 17.75 -5.77
CA VAL A 319 -4.56 17.80 -6.88
C VAL A 319 -3.51 16.69 -6.74
N LEU A 320 -2.98 16.48 -5.55
CA LEU A 320 -2.03 15.42 -5.26
C LEU A 320 -2.66 14.03 -5.45
N GLY A 321 -3.90 13.85 -5.00
CA GLY A 321 -4.66 12.61 -5.19
C GLY A 321 -4.88 12.26 -6.65
N ILE A 322 -5.09 13.27 -7.51
CA ILE A 322 -5.24 13.08 -8.96
C ILE A 322 -3.88 12.75 -9.61
N LEU A 323 -2.84 13.54 -9.32
CA LEU A 323 -1.56 13.47 -10.03
C LEU A 323 -0.63 12.35 -9.53
N ALA A 324 -0.61 12.12 -8.22
CA ALA A 324 0.27 11.16 -7.56
C ALA A 324 -0.49 9.97 -6.94
N GLY A 325 -1.82 10.05 -6.90
CA GLY A 325 -2.69 9.00 -6.40
C GLY A 325 -3.20 9.27 -4.98
N PRO A 326 -4.38 8.71 -4.62
CA PRO A 326 -4.99 8.89 -3.30
C PRO A 326 -4.11 8.38 -2.15
N ILE A 327 -3.29 7.34 -2.38
CA ILE A 327 -2.36 6.82 -1.38
C ILE A 327 -1.21 7.81 -1.15
N ALA A 328 -0.67 8.43 -2.21
CA ALA A 328 0.35 9.48 -2.07
C ALA A 328 -0.16 10.67 -1.26
N ALA A 329 -1.42 11.09 -1.48
CA ALA A 329 -2.06 12.12 -0.66
C ALA A 329 -2.16 11.72 0.83
N ALA A 330 -2.49 10.46 1.11
CA ALA A 330 -2.52 9.91 2.47
C ALA A 330 -1.11 9.87 3.11
N VAL A 331 -0.08 9.50 2.33
CA VAL A 331 1.32 9.51 2.76
C VAL A 331 1.73 10.92 3.21
N VAL A 332 1.39 11.96 2.43
CA VAL A 332 1.72 13.35 2.78
C VAL A 332 1.04 13.80 4.08
N LEU A 333 -0.23 13.45 4.30
CA LEU A 333 -0.94 13.75 5.55
C LEU A 333 -0.23 13.16 6.77
N LEU A 334 0.17 11.89 6.67
CA LEU A 334 0.85 11.19 7.76
C LEU A 334 2.27 11.72 7.96
N TRP A 335 2.97 12.02 6.87
CA TRP A 335 4.32 12.57 6.90
C TRP A 335 4.34 13.93 7.60
N GLU A 336 3.44 14.84 7.22
CA GLU A 336 3.34 16.16 7.84
C GLU A 336 3.02 16.11 9.32
N ARG A 337 2.05 15.26 9.70
CA ARG A 337 1.72 15.02 11.11
C ARG A 337 3.00 14.66 11.89
N GLU A 338 3.83 13.80 11.33
CA GLU A 338 5.05 13.34 11.99
C GLU A 338 6.14 14.38 12.06
N MET A 339 6.41 15.08 10.96
CA MET A 339 7.45 16.12 10.96
C MET A 339 7.10 17.25 11.92
N VAL A 340 5.83 17.58 12.08
CA VAL A 340 5.43 18.61 13.03
C VAL A 340 5.62 18.15 14.48
N ILE A 341 5.20 16.94 14.82
CA ILE A 341 5.27 16.45 16.21
C ILE A 341 6.69 16.09 16.62
N LEU A 342 7.44 15.45 15.72
CA LEU A 342 8.84 15.10 15.92
C LEU A 342 9.77 16.31 15.77
N GLY A 343 9.36 17.42 15.15
CA GLY A 343 10.19 18.64 15.01
C GLY A 343 10.10 19.66 16.16
N GLN A 344 9.18 19.51 17.11
CA GLN A 344 8.91 20.50 18.19
C GLN A 344 10.02 20.77 19.25
N SER A 345 11.19 20.13 19.22
CA SER A 345 12.28 20.28 20.23
C SER A 345 13.48 21.08 19.78
N ASP A 346 13.69 21.19 18.47
CA ASP A 346 14.90 21.84 17.98
C ASP A 346 14.84 23.34 18.28
N THR A 347 13.63 23.89 18.40
CA THR A 347 13.39 25.30 18.78
C THR A 347 13.43 25.55 20.29
N SER A 348 13.07 24.59 21.14
CA SER A 348 13.09 24.79 22.60
C SER A 348 14.46 24.54 23.23
N THR A 349 15.34 23.80 22.54
CA THR A 349 16.70 23.53 23.04
C THR A 349 17.72 24.56 22.51
N GLN A 350 17.51 25.13 21.32
CA GLN A 350 18.36 26.18 20.75
C GLN A 350 18.19 27.56 21.40
N SER A 351 17.15 27.81 22.19
CA SER A 351 17.00 29.06 22.94
C SER A 351 17.93 29.17 24.17
N SER A 352 18.69 28.11 24.48
CA SER A 352 19.61 28.08 25.64
C SER A 352 21.11 27.98 25.29
N GLY A 353 21.47 27.92 24.01
CA GLY A 353 22.87 27.71 23.61
C GLY A 353 23.18 28.21 22.21
N ALA A 354 23.42 29.50 22.08
CA ALA A 354 24.04 30.05 20.88
C ALA A 354 25.45 29.46 20.69
N LYS A 355 25.66 28.69 19.61
CA LYS A 355 26.88 28.70 18.78
C LYS A 355 26.69 27.88 17.49
N SER A 356 26.55 28.64 16.39
CA SER A 356 27.09 28.40 15.05
C SER A 356 27.56 26.97 14.70
N GLY A 357 26.81 26.29 13.83
CA GLY A 357 27.23 25.06 13.16
C GLY A 357 26.46 24.85 11.86
N SER A 358 27.04 25.33 10.76
CA SER A 358 26.59 25.22 9.36
C SER A 358 26.16 23.80 8.96
N GLY A 359 24.86 23.59 8.71
CA GLY A 359 24.32 22.38 8.09
C GLY A 359 22.81 22.41 7.81
N MET A 360 22.07 23.26 8.52
CA MET A 360 20.61 23.20 8.63
C MET A 360 19.82 24.04 7.60
N GLY A 361 20.43 24.45 6.48
CA GLY A 361 19.88 25.48 5.58
C GLY A 361 19.28 25.01 4.23
N LYS A 362 19.38 23.73 3.88
CA LYS A 362 18.91 23.24 2.56
C LYS A 362 17.50 22.63 2.56
N TRP A 363 17.06 22.02 3.67
CA TRP A 363 15.84 21.20 3.67
C TRP A 363 14.58 21.91 4.17
N GLU A 364 14.71 22.93 5.03
CA GLU A 364 13.58 23.83 5.35
C GLU A 364 13.00 24.51 4.11
N ARG A 365 13.82 24.74 3.08
CA ARG A 365 13.39 25.37 1.82
C ARG A 365 12.52 24.45 0.96
N GLY A 366 12.75 23.14 0.98
CA GLY A 366 11.90 22.18 0.26
C GLY A 366 10.52 22.03 0.90
N TRP A 367 10.46 22.06 2.23
CA TRP A 367 9.21 21.92 3.00
C TRP A 367 8.36 23.19 3.07
N LYS A 368 8.97 24.38 2.99
CA LYS A 368 8.21 25.64 2.86
C LYS A 368 7.33 25.69 1.60
N VAL A 369 7.66 24.91 0.56
CA VAL A 369 6.85 24.81 -0.66
C VAL A 369 5.57 23.98 -0.45
N LEU A 370 5.48 23.17 0.62
CA LEU A 370 4.32 22.33 0.93
C LEU A 370 3.53 22.76 2.17
N ARG A 371 4.08 23.67 2.99
CA ARG A 371 3.36 24.38 4.04
C ARG A 371 2.65 25.60 3.44
N PHE A 372 1.37 25.45 3.14
CA PHE A 372 0.46 26.58 2.99
C PHE A 372 -0.58 26.46 4.10
N ASP A 373 -0.57 27.45 5.01
CA ASP A 373 -1.50 27.58 6.13
C ASP A 373 -2.95 27.77 5.65
#